data_AF-A0A519SWZ2-F1
#
_entry.id   AF-A0A519SWZ2-F1
#
_cell.length_a   1.000
_cell.length_b   1.000
_cell.length_c   1.000
_cell.angle_alpha   90.00
_cell.angle_beta   90.00
_cell.angle_gamma   90.00
#
_symmetry.space_group_name_H-M   'P 1'
#
loop_
_entity.id
_entity.type
_entity.pdbx_description
1 polymer ?
#
loop_
_entity_poly.entity_id
_entity_poly.type
_entity_poly.pdbx_seq_one_letter_code
_entity_poly.pdbx_strand_id
1 'polypeptide(L)'
;MYRIFIFVLCALLSGCNLSSIDGTLGASQSISFAKERDVFVGEYSVVKNPYLINDSLSILIKSAWLEHQWRYDGFFGGSTNKEKNGYQLILQTDSNSIRNHGVTWTIGLTGKDSFRHSSAHSLIISLDSLPKRDTLVWEVQEGRNLAPQLSKTIIGKFLLVRK
;
A
#
# COMPACT_ATOMS: atom_id res chain seq x y z
N MET A 1 12.76 56.00 -17.38
CA MET A 1 11.64 55.18 -16.86
C MET A 1 11.56 53.76 -17.45
N TYR A 2 12.20 53.42 -18.58
CA TYR A 2 12.13 52.07 -19.16
C TYR A 2 12.89 50.95 -18.39
N ARG A 3 13.92 51.30 -17.61
CA ARG A 3 14.76 50.30 -16.90
C ARG A 3 14.07 49.64 -15.71
N ILE A 4 13.09 50.31 -15.09
CA ILE A 4 12.33 49.77 -13.95
C ILE A 4 11.32 48.71 -14.45
N PHE A 5 10.78 48.87 -15.65
CA PHE A 5 9.76 47.97 -16.20
C PHE A 5 10.33 46.56 -16.52
N ILE A 6 11.59 46.49 -16.96
CA ILE A 6 12.27 45.22 -17.28
C ILE A 6 12.56 44.39 -16.01
N PHE A 7 12.88 45.05 -14.90
CA PHE A 7 13.16 44.39 -13.63
C PHE A 7 11.90 43.75 -13.03
N VAL A 8 10.75 44.40 -13.16
CA VAL A 8 9.45 43.86 -12.71
C VAL A 8 9.01 42.67 -13.56
N LEU A 9 9.27 42.68 -14.87
CA LEU A 9 8.91 41.58 -15.76
C LEU A 9 9.75 40.30 -15.49
N CYS A 10 11.03 40.44 -15.17
CA CYS A 10 11.88 39.28 -14.82
C CYS A 10 11.54 38.69 -13.44
N ALA A 11 11.12 39.52 -12.49
CA ALA A 11 10.70 39.05 -11.17
C ALA A 11 9.40 38.21 -11.23
N LEU A 12 8.49 38.50 -12.16
CA LEU A 12 7.24 37.74 -12.34
C LEU A 12 7.44 36.37 -13.01
N LEU A 13 8.55 36.16 -13.71
CA LEU A 13 8.90 34.87 -14.35
C LEU A 13 9.72 33.94 -13.45
N SER A 14 10.16 34.42 -12.28
CA SER A 14 11.03 33.67 -11.36
C SER A 14 10.24 32.90 -10.27
N GLY A 15 8.90 32.87 -10.36
CA GLY A 15 8.00 32.36 -9.32
C GLY A 15 7.55 30.90 -9.48
N CYS A 16 8.07 30.12 -10.42
CA CYS A 16 7.71 28.71 -10.56
C CYS A 16 8.64 27.84 -9.71
N ASN A 17 8.28 27.64 -8.45
CA ASN A 17 8.88 26.58 -7.63
C ASN A 17 8.32 25.22 -8.11
N LEU A 18 8.80 24.76 -9.26
CA LEU A 18 8.36 23.53 -9.95
C LEU A 18 8.90 22.24 -9.29
N SER A 19 9.31 22.33 -8.02
CA SER A 19 9.85 21.23 -7.21
C SER A 19 8.87 20.78 -6.13
N SER A 20 7.57 20.91 -6.40
CA SER A 20 6.55 20.26 -5.58
C SER A 20 6.62 18.76 -5.83
N ILE A 21 6.88 17.98 -4.78
CA ILE A 21 6.60 16.54 -4.77
C ILE A 21 5.06 16.41 -4.75
N ASP A 22 4.46 16.62 -5.91
CA ASP A 22 3.03 16.49 -6.13
C ASP A 22 2.74 15.05 -6.53
N GLY A 23 2.11 14.30 -5.62
CA GLY A 23 1.70 12.94 -5.92
C GLY A 23 1.12 12.23 -4.71
N THR A 24 0.00 11.55 -4.90
CA THR A 24 -0.47 10.52 -3.96
C THR A 24 0.52 9.36 -3.97
N LEU A 25 0.55 8.60 -2.87
CA LEU A 25 1.29 7.33 -2.84
C LEU A 25 0.79 6.43 -3.97
N GLY A 26 1.71 6.00 -4.82
CA GLY A 26 1.45 5.01 -5.86
C GLY A 26 1.35 3.61 -5.25
N ALA A 27 0.68 2.71 -5.97
CA ALA A 27 0.69 1.29 -5.70
C ALA A 27 0.74 0.56 -7.03
N SER A 28 1.69 -0.37 -7.19
CA SER A 28 1.78 -1.14 -8.43
C SER A 28 0.53 -2.03 -8.59
N GLN A 29 0.08 -2.22 -9.83
CA GLN A 29 -1.02 -3.13 -10.13
C GLN A 29 -0.54 -4.56 -10.39
N SER A 30 0.76 -4.74 -10.60
CA SER A 30 1.39 -6.03 -10.84
C SER A 30 2.86 -6.02 -10.39
N ILE A 31 3.42 -7.22 -10.23
CA ILE A 31 4.86 -7.40 -9.97
C ILE A 31 5.71 -6.85 -11.13
N SER A 32 5.28 -7.02 -12.38
CA SER A 32 6.00 -6.49 -13.54
C SER A 32 6.10 -4.96 -13.49
N PHE A 33 5.01 -4.30 -13.15
CA PHE A 33 4.95 -2.84 -13.01
C PHE A 33 5.82 -2.34 -11.85
N ALA A 34 5.85 -3.06 -10.72
CA ALA A 34 6.72 -2.76 -9.59
C ALA A 34 8.21 -2.87 -9.96
N LYS A 35 8.57 -3.88 -10.78
CA LYS A 35 9.94 -4.08 -11.28
C LYS A 35 10.33 -3.00 -12.30
N GLU A 36 9.43 -2.66 -13.22
CA GLU A 36 9.65 -1.60 -14.22
C GLU A 36 9.95 -0.24 -13.56
N ARG A 37 9.30 0.05 -12.43
CA ARG A 37 9.51 1.28 -11.65
C ARG A 37 10.68 1.23 -10.67
N ASP A 38 11.42 0.12 -10.62
CA ASP A 38 12.49 -0.09 -9.65
C ASP A 38 12.03 0.08 -8.18
N VAL A 39 10.79 -0.30 -7.88
CA VAL A 39 10.22 -0.26 -6.50
C VAL A 39 10.02 -1.64 -5.90
N PHE A 40 10.11 -2.70 -6.69
CA PHE A 40 9.94 -4.08 -6.24
C PHE A 40 11.02 -4.50 -5.23
N VAL A 41 10.61 -5.11 -4.13
CA VAL A 41 11.52 -5.62 -3.08
C VAL A 41 11.52 -7.14 -3.02
N GLY A 42 10.36 -7.78 -3.12
CA GLY A 42 10.27 -9.24 -3.04
C GLY A 42 8.85 -9.78 -3.19
N GLU A 43 8.74 -11.06 -3.49
CA GLU A 43 7.46 -11.75 -3.64
C GLU A 43 7.17 -12.65 -2.43
N TYR A 44 5.90 -12.79 -2.11
CA TYR A 44 5.41 -13.65 -1.04
C TYR A 44 4.45 -14.69 -1.62
N SER A 45 4.58 -15.90 -1.12
CA SER A 45 3.59 -16.96 -1.30
C SER A 45 2.58 -16.93 -0.18
N VAL A 46 1.32 -17.16 -0.55
CA VAL A 46 0.29 -17.42 0.45
C VAL A 46 0.42 -18.88 0.81
N VAL A 47 0.70 -19.15 2.09
CA VAL A 47 0.56 -20.51 2.59
C VAL A 47 -0.93 -20.80 2.58
N LYS A 48 -1.35 -21.88 1.91
CA LYS A 48 -2.73 -22.36 1.95
C LYS A 48 -3.17 -22.28 3.41
N ASN A 49 -4.10 -21.37 3.71
CA ASN A 49 -4.30 -20.92 5.08
C ASN A 49 -4.58 -22.14 5.95
N PRO A 50 -3.68 -22.51 6.88
CA PRO A 50 -3.94 -23.68 7.73
C PRO A 50 -5.11 -23.40 8.68
N TYR A 51 -5.54 -22.14 8.79
CA TYR A 51 -6.62 -21.69 9.63
C TYR A 51 -7.88 -21.44 8.77
N LEU A 52 -8.92 -22.25 8.99
CA LEU A 52 -10.29 -21.87 8.66
C LEU A 52 -10.62 -20.63 9.50
N ILE A 53 -10.67 -19.45 8.89
CA ILE A 53 -11.02 -18.19 9.58
C ILE A 53 -12.50 -18.24 10.03
N ASN A 54 -13.30 -19.08 9.38
CA ASN A 54 -14.54 -19.73 9.80
C ASN A 54 -14.95 -20.68 8.64
N ASP A 55 -16.10 -21.36 8.73
CA ASP A 55 -16.55 -22.29 7.66
C ASP A 55 -16.84 -21.60 6.31
N SER A 56 -16.88 -20.25 6.24
CA SER A 56 -17.33 -19.51 5.05
C SER A 56 -16.32 -18.50 4.47
N LEU A 57 -15.32 -18.06 5.22
CA LEU A 57 -14.38 -17.02 4.82
C LEU A 57 -13.12 -17.65 4.22
N SER A 58 -13.10 -17.74 2.89
CA SER A 58 -11.92 -18.11 2.10
C SER A 58 -11.47 -16.91 1.28
N ILE A 59 -10.21 -16.50 1.45
CA ILE A 59 -9.60 -15.39 0.71
C ILE A 59 -8.64 -15.98 -0.32
N LEU A 60 -8.98 -15.89 -1.60
CA LEU A 60 -8.09 -16.33 -2.68
C LEU A 60 -7.08 -15.23 -3.01
N ILE A 61 -5.83 -15.41 -2.61
CA ILE A 61 -4.74 -14.52 -3.00
C ILE A 61 -4.02 -15.09 -4.22
N LYS A 62 -4.02 -14.34 -5.31
CA LYS A 62 -3.39 -14.72 -6.58
C LYS A 62 -1.89 -14.44 -6.59
N SER A 63 -1.49 -13.31 -6.01
CA SER A 63 -0.10 -12.93 -5.82
C SER A 63 0.03 -11.95 -4.66
N ALA A 64 1.22 -11.91 -4.05
CA ALA A 64 1.56 -10.95 -3.01
C ALA A 64 2.99 -10.48 -3.21
N TRP A 65 3.23 -9.17 -3.13
CA TRP A 65 4.59 -8.63 -3.24
C TRP A 65 4.77 -7.39 -2.38
N LEU A 66 6.01 -7.22 -1.96
CA LEU A 66 6.50 -6.08 -1.23
C LEU A 66 7.18 -5.12 -2.19
N GLU A 67 6.88 -3.84 -2.05
CA GLU A 67 7.55 -2.76 -2.75
C GLU A 67 7.89 -1.62 -1.80
N HIS A 68 8.82 -0.77 -2.20
CA HIS A 68 8.99 0.54 -1.59
C HIS A 68 7.71 1.36 -1.77
N GLN A 69 7.37 2.22 -0.81
CA GLN A 69 6.41 3.28 -1.06
C GLN A 69 7.02 4.27 -2.05
N TRP A 70 6.20 4.80 -2.95
CA TRP A 70 6.70 5.66 -4.00
C TRP A 70 5.66 6.67 -4.46
N ARG A 71 6.13 7.73 -5.14
CA ARG A 71 5.31 8.78 -5.74
C ARG A 71 5.84 9.09 -7.13
N TYR A 72 4.99 9.68 -7.98
CA TYR A 72 5.45 10.26 -9.24
C TYR A 72 6.23 11.55 -8.97
N ASP A 73 7.31 11.79 -9.70
CA ASP A 73 8.02 13.07 -9.64
C ASP A 73 7.26 14.15 -10.43
N GLY A 74 6.45 14.95 -9.74
CA GLY A 74 5.79 16.12 -10.30
C GLY A 74 4.63 15.82 -11.26
N PHE A 75 4.01 16.90 -11.77
CA PHE A 75 2.73 16.86 -12.51
C PHE A 75 2.77 16.07 -13.83
N PHE A 76 3.96 15.92 -14.43
CA PHE A 76 4.18 15.20 -15.69
C PHE A 76 5.07 13.95 -15.52
N GLY A 77 5.31 13.52 -14.27
CA GLY A 77 6.38 12.59 -13.91
C GLY A 77 6.25 11.20 -14.51
N GLY A 78 7.16 10.85 -15.43
CA GLY A 78 7.45 9.46 -15.82
C GLY A 78 8.41 8.75 -14.85
N SER A 79 9.10 9.49 -13.97
CA SER A 79 10.02 8.96 -12.97
C SER A 79 9.34 8.71 -11.62
N THR A 80 9.89 7.75 -10.88
CA THR A 80 9.36 7.27 -9.60
C THR A 80 10.32 7.65 -8.47
N ASN A 81 9.79 8.31 -7.44
CA ASN A 81 10.52 8.66 -6.23
C ASN A 81 10.22 7.65 -5.12
N LYS A 82 11.24 6.91 -4.66
CA LYS A 82 11.12 5.96 -3.56
C LYS A 82 11.19 6.67 -2.21
N GLU A 83 10.22 6.42 -1.33
CA GLU A 83 10.32 6.85 0.06
C GLU A 83 11.40 6.02 0.77
N LYS A 84 12.35 6.72 1.43
CA LYS A 84 13.54 6.10 2.02
C LYS A 84 13.24 4.97 3.01
N ASN A 85 12.18 5.13 3.80
CA ASN A 85 11.81 4.19 4.88
C ASN A 85 10.40 3.63 4.74
N GLY A 86 9.72 3.91 3.63
CA GLY A 86 8.35 3.46 3.40
C GLY A 86 8.32 2.18 2.59
N TYR A 87 7.59 1.18 3.05
CA TYR A 87 7.30 -0.04 2.32
C TYR A 87 5.80 -0.28 2.26
N GLN A 88 5.35 -1.04 1.27
CA GLN A 88 3.97 -1.47 1.18
C GLN A 88 3.89 -2.87 0.61
N LEU A 89 3.03 -3.68 1.23
CA LEU A 89 2.75 -5.03 0.80
C LEU A 89 1.39 -5.03 0.12
N ILE A 90 1.37 -5.52 -1.12
CA ILE A 90 0.17 -5.56 -1.96
C ILE A 90 -0.24 -7.01 -2.13
N LEU A 91 -1.52 -7.28 -1.95
CA LEU A 91 -2.15 -8.57 -2.20
C LEU A 91 -3.08 -8.44 -3.40
N GLN A 92 -2.81 -9.18 -4.47
CA GLN A 92 -3.73 -9.33 -5.58
C GLN A 92 -4.68 -10.49 -5.31
N THR A 93 -5.97 -10.26 -5.53
CA THR A 93 -7.04 -11.20 -5.22
C THR A 93 -8.15 -11.08 -6.28
N ASP A 94 -9.33 -11.62 -5.99
CA ASP A 94 -10.55 -11.35 -6.73
C ASP A 94 -11.53 -10.56 -5.84
N SER A 95 -12.48 -9.88 -6.50
CA SER A 95 -13.43 -9.01 -5.82
C SER A 95 -14.36 -9.76 -4.88
N ASN A 96 -14.62 -11.03 -5.15
CA ASN A 96 -15.47 -11.88 -4.30
C ASN A 96 -14.76 -12.27 -3.00
N SER A 97 -13.46 -12.55 -3.06
CA SER A 97 -12.61 -12.96 -1.94
C SER A 97 -12.43 -11.87 -0.90
N ILE A 98 -12.52 -10.60 -1.31
CA ILE A 98 -12.47 -9.43 -0.42
C ILE A 98 -13.82 -8.77 -0.23
N ARG A 99 -14.90 -9.46 -0.61
CA ARG A 99 -16.26 -8.97 -0.36
C ARG A 99 -16.45 -8.82 1.14
N ASN A 100 -16.97 -7.66 1.55
CA ASN A 100 -17.22 -7.28 2.94
C ASN A 100 -15.96 -7.11 3.82
N HIS A 101 -14.76 -7.11 3.22
CA HIS A 101 -13.54 -6.70 3.93
C HIS A 101 -13.68 -5.24 4.41
N GLY A 102 -13.32 -4.98 5.66
CA GLY A 102 -13.55 -3.70 6.32
C GLY A 102 -15.01 -3.44 6.70
N VAL A 103 -15.90 -4.44 6.60
CA VAL A 103 -17.29 -4.35 7.08
C VAL A 103 -17.59 -5.49 8.04
N THR A 104 -17.46 -6.74 7.59
CA THR A 104 -17.74 -7.92 8.42
C THR A 104 -16.47 -8.61 8.92
N TRP A 105 -15.32 -8.35 8.29
CA TRP A 105 -14.02 -8.85 8.73
C TRP A 105 -12.90 -7.92 8.25
N THR A 106 -11.76 -7.93 8.94
CA THR A 106 -10.57 -7.16 8.56
C THR A 106 -9.31 -7.95 8.86
N ILE A 107 -8.32 -7.92 7.96
CA ILE A 107 -6.97 -8.43 8.25
C ILE A 107 -6.20 -7.32 8.96
N GLY A 108 -5.80 -7.59 10.20
CA GLY A 108 -5.12 -6.67 11.09
C GLY A 108 -6.05 -6.04 12.14
N LEU A 109 -5.44 -5.46 13.19
CA LEU A 109 -6.13 -5.07 14.42
C LEU A 109 -6.29 -3.56 14.61
N THR A 110 -5.46 -2.77 13.92
CA THR A 110 -5.37 -1.32 14.15
C THR A 110 -5.34 -0.55 12.84
N GLY A 111 -5.57 0.76 12.90
CA GLY A 111 -5.52 1.61 11.70
C GLY A 111 -4.16 1.62 10.99
N LYS A 112 -3.07 1.35 11.72
CA LYS A 112 -1.71 1.24 11.15
C LYS A 112 -1.36 -0.19 10.73
N ASP A 113 -1.90 -1.16 11.43
CA ASP A 113 -1.67 -2.59 11.18
C ASP A 113 -2.98 -3.22 10.71
N SER A 114 -3.46 -2.77 9.55
CA SER A 114 -4.57 -3.41 8.83
C SER A 114 -4.45 -3.20 7.34
N PHE A 115 -4.93 -4.20 6.60
CA PHE A 115 -5.05 -4.08 5.16
C PHE A 115 -6.21 -3.14 4.81
N ARG A 116 -6.04 -2.38 3.74
CA ARG A 116 -7.06 -1.53 3.12
C ARG A 116 -7.21 -1.88 1.65
N HIS A 117 -8.35 -1.56 1.06
CA HIS A 117 -8.52 -1.69 -0.38
C HIS A 117 -7.58 -0.71 -1.11
N SER A 118 -6.81 -1.22 -2.06
CA SER A 118 -6.13 -0.40 -3.07
C SER A 118 -6.85 -0.42 -4.42
N SER A 119 -7.65 -1.46 -4.69
CA SER A 119 -8.55 -1.55 -5.84
C SER A 119 -9.71 -2.52 -5.55
N ALA A 120 -10.56 -2.76 -6.55
CA ALA A 120 -11.61 -3.79 -6.48
C ALA A 120 -11.04 -5.22 -6.38
N HIS A 121 -9.76 -5.43 -6.68
CA HIS A 121 -9.11 -6.74 -6.74
C HIS A 121 -7.82 -6.79 -5.93
N SER A 122 -7.60 -5.83 -5.04
CA SER A 122 -6.35 -5.79 -4.27
C SER A 122 -6.50 -5.15 -2.89
N LEU A 123 -5.71 -5.68 -1.96
CA LEU A 123 -5.50 -5.12 -0.64
C LEU A 123 -4.06 -4.60 -0.52
N ILE A 124 -3.86 -3.62 0.35
CA ILE A 124 -2.55 -3.03 0.62
C ILE A 124 -2.40 -2.75 2.11
N ILE A 125 -1.18 -2.91 2.63
CA ILE A 125 -0.78 -2.44 3.95
C ILE A 125 0.52 -1.66 3.84
N SER A 126 0.62 -0.57 4.60
CA SER A 126 1.85 0.22 4.74
C SER A 126 2.72 -0.35 5.86
N LEU A 127 4.03 -0.44 5.62
CA LEU A 127 5.02 -0.95 6.56
C LEU A 127 6.12 0.11 6.76
N ASP A 128 6.41 0.44 8.01
CA ASP A 128 7.41 1.46 8.37
C ASP A 128 8.86 0.94 8.29
N SER A 129 9.04 -0.35 8.02
CA SER A 129 10.35 -0.97 7.86
C SER A 129 10.25 -2.25 7.05
N LEU A 130 11.38 -2.66 6.48
CA LEU A 130 11.49 -3.95 5.82
C LEU A 130 11.20 -5.07 6.82
N PRO A 131 10.31 -6.04 6.49
CA PRO A 131 10.12 -7.22 7.31
C PRO A 131 11.43 -7.94 7.63
N LYS A 132 11.69 -8.17 8.92
CA LYS A 132 12.89 -8.89 9.40
C LYS A 132 12.75 -10.41 9.31
N ARG A 133 11.54 -10.91 9.06
CA ARG A 133 11.21 -12.34 9.00
C ARG A 133 10.63 -12.66 7.63
N ASP A 134 10.92 -13.86 7.15
CA ASP A 134 10.37 -14.38 5.90
C ASP A 134 8.87 -14.68 6.02
N THR A 135 8.42 -15.02 7.23
CA THR A 135 7.01 -15.25 7.53
C THR A 135 6.39 -13.99 8.13
N LEU A 136 5.31 -13.52 7.50
CA LEU A 136 4.47 -12.44 7.98
C LEU A 136 3.13 -12.99 8.42
N VAL A 137 2.65 -12.54 9.59
CA VAL A 137 1.41 -13.03 10.19
C VAL A 137 0.59 -11.85 10.67
N TRP A 138 -0.68 -11.84 10.30
CA TRP A 138 -1.68 -10.93 10.81
C TRP A 138 -2.83 -11.70 11.44
N GLU A 139 -3.42 -11.12 12.47
CA GLU A 139 -4.70 -11.58 12.98
C GLU A 139 -5.83 -11.10 12.09
N VAL A 140 -6.88 -11.89 11.96
CA VAL A 140 -8.11 -11.51 11.27
C VAL A 140 -9.19 -11.30 12.32
N GLN A 141 -9.78 -10.11 12.32
CA GLN A 141 -10.85 -9.76 13.26
C GLN A 141 -12.21 -9.72 12.57
N GLU A 142 -13.25 -9.92 13.36
CA GLU A 142 -14.63 -9.61 12.97
C GLU A 142 -14.84 -8.08 12.94
N GLY A 143 -15.50 -7.59 11.89
CA GLY A 143 -15.85 -6.18 11.74
C GLY A 143 -14.69 -5.26 11.31
N ARG A 144 -14.84 -3.96 11.60
CA ARG A 144 -13.94 -2.85 11.20
C ARG A 144 -13.42 -2.02 12.38
N ASN A 145 -13.54 -2.51 13.61
CA ASN A 145 -13.18 -1.71 14.78
C ASN A 145 -11.65 -1.63 14.95
N LEU A 146 -11.04 -0.64 14.31
CA LEU A 146 -9.58 -0.44 14.28
C LEU A 146 -9.04 0.42 15.44
N ALA A 147 -9.90 0.82 16.38
CA ALA A 147 -9.51 1.60 17.54
C ALA A 147 -8.73 0.71 18.55
N PRO A 148 -7.52 1.10 19.00
CA PRO A 148 -6.69 0.27 19.87
C PRO A 148 -7.38 -0.15 21.18
N GLN A 149 -8.21 0.73 21.76
CA GLN A 149 -8.89 0.55 23.04
C GLN A 149 -10.11 -0.37 23.01
N LEU A 150 -10.67 -0.65 21.83
CA LEU A 150 -11.85 -1.50 21.71
C LEU A 150 -11.45 -2.98 21.75
N SER A 151 -12.28 -3.81 22.39
CA SER A 151 -12.13 -5.27 22.31
C SER A 151 -12.31 -5.74 20.86
N LYS A 152 -11.53 -6.72 20.42
CA LYS A 152 -11.63 -7.34 19.09
C LYS A 152 -11.96 -8.82 19.23
N THR A 153 -12.87 -9.30 18.39
CA THR A 153 -13.10 -10.74 18.22
C THR A 153 -12.15 -11.25 17.14
N ILE A 154 -11.17 -12.05 17.52
CA ILE A 154 -10.23 -12.67 16.57
C ILE A 154 -10.87 -13.93 16.00
N ILE A 155 -11.05 -13.96 14.69
CA ILE A 155 -11.68 -15.06 13.96
C ILE A 155 -10.66 -15.92 13.21
N GLY A 156 -9.43 -15.44 13.03
CA GLY A 156 -8.38 -16.27 12.46
C GLY A 156 -7.04 -15.58 12.29
N LYS A 157 -6.19 -16.15 11.44
CA LYS A 157 -4.89 -15.60 11.08
C LYS A 157 -4.69 -15.64 9.57
N PHE A 158 -3.94 -14.68 9.06
CA PHE A 158 -3.52 -14.58 7.67
C PHE A 158 -1.99 -14.60 7.62
N LEU A 159 -1.41 -15.48 6.80
CA LEU A 159 0.02 -15.74 6.79
C LEU A 159 0.57 -15.72 5.37
N LEU A 160 1.73 -15.08 5.23
CA LEU A 160 2.51 -15.02 4.01
C LEU A 160 3.93 -15.49 4.28
N VAL A 161 4.54 -16.19 3.34
CA VAL A 161 5.93 -16.62 3.40
C VAL A 161 6.67 -16.09 2.19
N ARG A 162 7.80 -15.41 2.41
CA ARG A 162 8.67 -14.92 1.35
C ARG A 162 9.09 -16.07 0.44
N LYS A 163 9.05 -15.84 -0.88
CA LYS A 163 9.54 -16.80 -1.88
C LYS A 163 11.06 -16.85 -1.94
#